data_AF-A0A158DXY1-F1
#
_entry.id   AF-A0A158DXY1-F1
#
_cell.length_a   1.000
_cell.length_b   1.000
_cell.length_c   1.000
_cell.angle_alpha   90.00
_cell.angle_beta   90.00
_cell.angle_gamma   90.00
#
_symmetry.space_group_name_H-M   'P 1'
#
loop_
_entity.id
_entity.type
_entity.pdbx_description
1 polymer ?
#
loop_
_entity_poly.entity_id
_entity_poly.type
_entity_poly.pdbx_seq_one_letter_code
_entity_poly.pdbx_strand_id
1 'polypeptide(L)'
;MREVTIFEGFKVSIYIPPHVKVIVEDLNGEVRHSQLLSEYLQKPSLQLQLATYGHTLLDILIEESYVSPDLVLRQVLTNNPHADATRLIGSIAESLVVKMCNEYPEINRILGMHARFGTRLSKKLDEYVAVATGSMRTKQNFFQYYNPSDTQRDIIWVDKNDTEDQLLCIKESSSASGKPAGLQVKASHDGINYVLPAVQNYHYPILYFDLNDDWIYVRNAAMDRYPACIFIHPDEVFYQIKHILKGYFAIIIAIIRGETSLQRVAEEAKYNGDSALTAGLDAAEPVLDSVIILPPHI
;
A
#
# COMPACT_ATOMS: atom_id res chain seq x y z
N MET A 1 -24.12 10.80 -18.23
CA MET A 1 -24.50 11.29 -16.89
C MET A 1 -24.52 10.07 -15.99
N ARG A 2 -23.65 9.98 -14.98
CA ARG A 2 -23.66 8.86 -14.03
C ARG A 2 -23.96 9.40 -12.64
N GLU A 3 -24.87 8.74 -11.95
CA GLU A 3 -25.22 9.02 -10.56
C GLU A 3 -24.30 8.16 -9.67
N VAL A 4 -23.56 8.77 -8.76
CA VAL A 4 -22.87 8.05 -7.68
C VAL A 4 -23.58 8.45 -6.38
N THR A 5 -24.14 7.46 -5.69
CA THR A 5 -24.81 7.71 -4.41
C THR A 5 -23.76 7.59 -3.32
N ILE A 6 -23.39 8.72 -2.71
CA ILE A 6 -22.26 8.75 -1.76
C ILE A 6 -22.77 8.54 -0.33
N PHE A 7 -24.03 8.86 -0.02
CA PHE A 7 -24.68 8.59 1.28
C PHE A 7 -26.20 8.49 1.12
N GLU A 8 -26.89 7.78 2.02
CA GLU A 8 -28.35 7.86 2.15
C GLU A 8 -28.77 9.33 2.33
N GLY A 9 -29.32 9.93 1.27
CA GLY A 9 -29.85 11.29 1.26
C GLY A 9 -29.17 12.28 0.30
N PHE A 10 -27.96 12.01 -0.21
CA PHE A 10 -27.29 12.88 -1.19
C PHE A 10 -26.76 12.07 -2.38
N LYS A 11 -27.39 12.25 -3.55
CA LYS A 11 -26.88 11.76 -4.84
C LYS A 11 -25.95 12.80 -5.44
N VAL A 12 -24.68 12.45 -5.64
CA VAL A 12 -23.74 13.29 -6.36
C VAL A 12 -23.57 12.68 -7.75
N SER A 13 -24.11 13.36 -8.75
CA SER A 13 -23.98 12.94 -10.15
C SER A 13 -22.77 13.60 -10.78
N ILE A 14 -21.68 12.85 -10.93
CA ILE A 14 -20.48 13.33 -11.63
C ILE A 14 -20.65 13.02 -13.13
N TYR A 15 -20.64 14.07 -13.95
CA TYR A 15 -20.58 13.90 -15.40
C TYR A 15 -19.13 13.66 -15.82
N ILE A 16 -18.84 12.43 -16.23
CA ILE A 16 -17.57 12.10 -16.89
C ILE A 16 -17.79 12.25 -18.40
N PRO A 17 -17.06 13.15 -19.09
CA PRO A 17 -17.22 13.30 -20.53
C PRO A 17 -16.83 11.98 -21.25
N PRO A 18 -17.60 11.54 -22.26
CA PRO A 18 -17.46 10.21 -22.86
C PRO A 18 -16.16 10.02 -23.67
N HIS A 19 -15.39 11.09 -23.88
CA HIS A 19 -14.16 11.10 -24.67
C HIS A 19 -12.90 11.14 -23.81
N VAL A 20 -13.01 11.26 -22.48
CA VAL A 20 -11.83 11.27 -21.61
C VAL A 20 -11.26 9.86 -21.54
N LYS A 21 -9.94 9.76 -21.75
CA LYS A 21 -9.19 8.51 -21.72
C LYS A 21 -8.08 8.57 -20.70
N VAL A 22 -7.79 7.44 -20.09
CA VAL A 22 -6.53 7.18 -19.42
C VAL A 22 -5.58 6.62 -20.47
N ILE A 23 -4.38 7.19 -20.58
CA ILE A 23 -3.36 6.77 -21.54
C ILE A 23 -2.05 6.49 -20.82
N VAL A 24 -1.25 5.58 -21.39
CA VAL A 24 0.16 5.42 -21.05
C VAL A 24 0.97 5.67 -22.30
N GLU A 25 1.88 6.63 -22.20
CA GLU A 25 2.78 7.03 -23.28
C GLU A 25 4.13 6.33 -23.17
N ASP A 26 4.85 6.27 -24.27
CA ASP A 26 6.27 5.92 -24.26
C ASP A 26 7.16 7.16 -24.08
N LEU A 27 8.49 6.97 -24.06
CA LEU A 27 9.46 8.06 -23.92
C LEU A 27 9.44 9.06 -25.10
N ASN A 28 8.81 8.70 -26.21
CA ASN A 28 8.65 9.57 -27.38
C ASN A 28 7.27 10.29 -27.38
N GLY A 29 6.45 10.08 -26.35
CA GLY A 29 5.09 10.61 -26.28
C GLY A 29 4.05 9.83 -27.11
N GLU A 30 4.40 8.64 -27.62
CA GLU A 30 3.44 7.81 -28.35
C GLU A 30 2.56 7.00 -27.38
N VAL A 31 1.24 7.02 -27.61
CA VAL A 31 0.28 6.27 -26.80
C VAL A 31 0.45 4.77 -27.02
N ARG A 32 0.87 4.05 -25.99
CA ARG A 32 1.00 2.59 -25.99
C ARG A 32 -0.32 1.90 -25.65
N HIS A 33 -0.98 2.40 -24.62
CA HIS A 33 -2.23 1.83 -24.09
C HIS A 33 -3.21 2.95 -23.81
N SER A 34 -4.49 2.69 -24.04
CA SER A 34 -5.55 3.64 -23.70
C SER A 34 -6.83 2.92 -23.29
N GLN A 35 -7.58 3.54 -22.39
CA GLN A 35 -8.91 3.09 -21.98
C GLN A 35 -9.79 4.31 -21.71
N LEU A 36 -11.09 4.22 -21.97
CA LEU A 36 -12.02 5.28 -21.57
C LEU A 36 -12.00 5.41 -20.04
N LEU A 37 -11.99 6.63 -19.51
CA LEU A 37 -11.98 6.87 -18.06
C LEU A 37 -13.17 6.19 -17.38
N SER A 38 -14.36 6.22 -18.01
CA SER A 38 -15.56 5.57 -17.49
C SER A 38 -15.47 4.05 -17.36
N GLU A 39 -14.64 3.41 -18.18
CA GLU A 39 -14.37 1.97 -18.14
C GLU A 39 -13.22 1.67 -17.17
N TYR A 40 -12.18 2.51 -17.19
CA TYR A 40 -11.04 2.42 -16.29
C TYR A 40 -11.48 2.45 -14.82
N LEU A 41 -12.38 3.36 -14.46
CA LEU A 41 -12.91 3.46 -13.09
C LEU A 41 -13.69 2.21 -12.63
N GLN A 42 -14.24 1.43 -13.56
CA GLN A 42 -14.95 0.19 -13.23
C GLN A 42 -14.02 -1.01 -13.21
N LYS A 43 -13.14 -1.08 -14.20
CA LYS A 43 -12.22 -2.19 -14.40
C LYS A 43 -11.03 -1.70 -15.21
N PRO A 44 -9.94 -1.28 -14.54
CA PRO A 44 -8.70 -0.94 -15.22
C PRO A 44 -8.21 -2.09 -16.08
N SER A 45 -7.78 -1.81 -17.30
CA SER A 45 -7.23 -2.85 -18.19
C SER A 45 -5.91 -3.38 -17.63
N LEU A 46 -5.68 -4.69 -17.76
CA LEU A 46 -4.45 -5.31 -17.28
C LEU A 46 -3.22 -4.65 -17.94
N GLN A 47 -3.29 -4.32 -19.23
CA GLN A 47 -2.18 -3.67 -19.95
C GLN A 47 -1.83 -2.30 -19.36
N LEU A 48 -2.83 -1.49 -19.00
CA LEU A 48 -2.59 -0.22 -18.31
C LEU A 48 -1.97 -0.48 -16.93
N GLN A 49 -2.48 -1.44 -16.16
CA GLN A 49 -1.90 -1.76 -14.85
C GLN A 49 -0.45 -2.21 -14.96
N LEU A 50 -0.13 -3.11 -15.90
CA LEU A 50 1.24 -3.59 -16.14
C LEU A 50 2.18 -2.44 -16.48
N ALA A 51 1.75 -1.53 -17.36
CA ALA A 51 2.59 -0.41 -17.80
C ALA A 51 2.74 0.67 -16.72
N THR A 52 1.71 0.94 -15.92
CA THR A 52 1.73 1.96 -14.86
C THR A 52 2.44 1.47 -13.60
N TYR A 53 2.17 0.24 -13.15
CA TYR A 53 2.58 -0.25 -11.84
C TYR A 53 3.62 -1.37 -11.88
N GLY A 54 3.89 -1.96 -13.06
CA GLY A 54 4.76 -3.12 -13.17
C GLY A 54 6.21 -2.84 -12.73
N HIS A 55 6.72 -1.64 -12.99
CA HIS A 55 8.10 -1.28 -12.61
C HIS A 55 8.27 -1.30 -11.09
N THR A 56 7.43 -0.54 -10.38
CA THR A 56 7.53 -0.41 -8.92
C THR A 56 7.12 -1.70 -8.19
N LEU A 57 6.22 -2.49 -8.78
CA LEU A 57 5.93 -3.85 -8.29
C LEU A 57 7.16 -4.75 -8.40
N LEU A 58 7.84 -4.76 -9.54
CA LEU A 58 9.02 -5.59 -9.75
C LEU A 58 10.15 -5.21 -8.79
N ASP A 59 10.38 -3.92 -8.55
CA ASP A 59 11.36 -3.46 -7.57
C ASP A 59 11.11 -4.08 -6.18
N ILE A 60 9.87 -3.98 -5.68
CA ILE A 60 9.53 -4.55 -4.36
C ILE A 60 9.69 -6.07 -4.36
N LEU A 61 9.19 -6.75 -5.40
CA LEU A 61 9.28 -8.21 -5.50
C LEU A 61 10.73 -8.72 -5.53
N ILE A 62 11.62 -7.99 -6.20
CA ILE A 62 13.05 -8.31 -6.31
C ILE A 62 13.78 -8.00 -5.00
N GLU A 63 13.61 -6.79 -4.47
CA GLU A 63 14.25 -6.33 -3.22
C GLU A 63 13.90 -7.26 -2.05
N GLU A 64 12.64 -7.67 -1.95
CA GLU A 64 12.15 -8.58 -0.91
C GLU A 64 12.39 -10.07 -1.20
N SER A 65 13.09 -10.38 -2.30
CA SER A 65 13.40 -11.76 -2.70
C SER A 65 12.17 -12.66 -2.89
N TYR A 66 11.02 -12.08 -3.28
CA TYR A 66 9.81 -12.83 -3.64
C TYR A 66 9.89 -13.49 -5.02
N VAL A 67 10.85 -13.06 -5.86
CA VAL A 67 11.08 -13.63 -7.19
C VAL A 67 12.45 -14.27 -7.32
N SER A 68 12.56 -15.32 -8.14
CA SER A 68 13.83 -15.89 -8.57
C SER A 68 14.53 -14.96 -9.56
N PRO A 69 15.85 -15.14 -9.81
CA PRO A 69 16.56 -14.43 -10.87
C PRO A 69 15.90 -14.60 -12.25
N ASP A 70 15.22 -15.72 -12.49
CA ASP A 70 14.51 -16.02 -13.74
C ASP A 70 13.09 -15.40 -13.79
N LEU A 71 12.76 -14.48 -12.87
CA LEU A 71 11.44 -13.84 -12.74
C LEU A 71 10.31 -14.86 -12.55
N VAL A 72 10.48 -15.75 -11.57
CA VAL A 72 9.43 -16.68 -11.13
C VAL A 72 9.11 -16.40 -9.66
N LEU A 73 7.82 -16.31 -9.31
CA LEU A 73 7.40 -16.16 -7.91
C LEU A 73 7.90 -17.35 -7.09
N ARG A 74 8.56 -17.08 -5.97
CA ARG A 74 9.09 -18.11 -5.06
C ARG A 74 8.05 -18.66 -4.09
N GLN A 75 6.88 -18.04 -3.98
CA GLN A 75 5.89 -18.43 -2.98
C GLN A 75 5.25 -19.79 -3.31
N VAL A 76 4.85 -20.51 -2.26
CA VAL A 76 4.00 -21.70 -2.42
C VAL A 76 2.59 -21.21 -2.76
N LEU A 77 2.15 -21.48 -3.99
CA LEU A 77 0.78 -21.25 -4.42
C LEU A 77 -0.12 -22.36 -3.89
N THR A 78 -1.27 -21.97 -3.36
CA THR A 78 -2.40 -22.84 -3.08
C THR A 78 -3.33 -22.87 -4.29
N ASN A 79 -4.38 -23.69 -4.25
CA ASN A 79 -5.43 -23.68 -5.29
C ASN A 79 -6.42 -22.52 -5.10
N ASN A 80 -6.06 -21.47 -4.34
CA ASN A 80 -6.88 -20.28 -4.11
C ASN A 80 -6.08 -19.01 -4.47
N PRO A 81 -6.15 -18.56 -5.73
CA PRO A 81 -5.41 -17.39 -6.21
C PRO A 81 -5.67 -16.11 -5.42
N HIS A 82 -6.89 -15.92 -4.91
CA HIS A 82 -7.23 -14.74 -4.12
C HIS A 82 -6.55 -14.76 -2.76
N ALA A 83 -6.60 -15.90 -2.05
CA ALA A 83 -5.92 -16.03 -0.77
C ALA A 83 -4.39 -15.85 -0.91
N ASP A 84 -3.83 -16.39 -1.98
CA ASP A 84 -2.39 -16.29 -2.26
C ASP A 84 -1.97 -14.88 -2.65
N ALA A 85 -2.78 -14.17 -3.45
CA ALA A 85 -2.57 -12.77 -3.75
C ALA A 85 -2.71 -11.89 -2.50
N THR A 86 -3.70 -12.17 -1.64
CA THR A 86 -3.91 -11.44 -0.37
C THR A 86 -2.72 -11.59 0.58
N ARG A 87 -2.07 -12.77 0.64
CA ARG A 87 -0.86 -12.94 1.46
C ARG A 87 0.30 -12.11 0.90
N LEU A 88 0.54 -12.19 -0.41
CA LEU A 88 1.64 -11.48 -1.05
C LEU A 88 1.44 -9.95 -1.00
N ILE A 89 0.21 -9.46 -1.21
CA ILE A 89 -0.08 -8.02 -1.17
C ILE A 89 0.07 -7.44 0.25
N GLY A 90 -0.18 -8.24 1.29
CA GLY A 90 0.08 -7.85 2.67
C GLY A 90 1.55 -7.46 2.88
N SER A 91 2.47 -8.34 2.49
CA SER A 91 3.90 -8.06 2.61
C SER A 91 4.39 -6.96 1.67
N ILE A 92 3.81 -6.85 0.47
CA ILE A 92 4.11 -5.72 -0.44
C ILE A 92 3.65 -4.39 0.15
N ALA A 93 2.49 -4.36 0.81
CA ALA A 93 1.97 -3.16 1.47
C ALA A 93 2.92 -2.68 2.58
N GLU A 94 3.50 -3.59 3.36
CA GLU A 94 4.50 -3.25 4.38
C GLU A 94 5.71 -2.54 3.76
N SER A 95 6.33 -3.13 2.73
CA SER A 95 7.49 -2.54 2.05
C SER A 95 7.15 -1.22 1.36
N LEU A 96 5.97 -1.11 0.73
CA LEU A 96 5.50 0.12 0.11
C LEU A 96 5.30 1.22 1.16
N VAL A 97 4.67 0.93 2.29
CA VAL A 97 4.46 1.92 3.37
C VAL A 97 5.79 2.40 3.95
N VAL A 98 6.73 1.49 4.23
CA VAL A 98 8.07 1.85 4.73
C VAL A 98 8.78 2.78 3.76
N LYS A 99 8.74 2.45 2.48
CA LYS A 99 9.33 3.29 1.44
C LYS A 99 8.70 4.67 1.39
N MET A 100 7.38 4.76 1.38
CA MET A 100 6.68 6.05 1.40
C MET A 100 7.03 6.87 2.65
N CYS A 101 7.16 6.25 3.83
CA CYS A 101 7.66 6.96 5.02
C CYS A 101 9.09 7.48 4.84
N ASN A 102 9.96 6.71 4.21
CA ASN A 102 11.37 7.06 4.09
C ASN A 102 11.64 8.10 2.98
N GLU A 103 10.77 8.18 1.98
CA GLU A 103 10.85 9.16 0.88
C GLU A 103 10.07 10.45 1.18
N TYR A 104 8.95 10.36 1.90
CA TYR A 104 8.03 11.49 2.14
C TYR A 104 7.90 11.82 3.64
N PRO A 105 8.56 12.89 4.13
CA PRO A 105 8.53 13.26 5.55
C PRO A 105 7.12 13.48 6.11
N GLU A 106 6.18 13.98 5.32
CA GLU A 106 4.78 14.17 5.71
C GLU A 106 4.08 12.83 6.01
N ILE A 107 4.28 11.81 5.18
CA ILE A 107 3.74 10.46 5.40
C ILE A 107 4.39 9.85 6.65
N ASN A 108 5.71 10.02 6.81
CA ASN A 108 6.42 9.58 8.01
C ASN A 108 5.85 10.19 9.30
N ARG A 109 5.58 11.50 9.28
CA ARG A 109 5.04 12.21 10.44
C ARG A 109 3.62 11.74 10.78
N ILE A 110 2.78 11.48 9.78
CA ILE A 110 1.41 10.98 10.00
C ILE A 110 1.45 9.56 10.56
N LEU A 111 2.14 8.63 9.90
CA LEU A 111 2.17 7.24 10.35
C LEU A 111 2.94 7.06 11.67
N GLY A 112 4.05 7.77 11.85
CA GLY A 112 4.80 7.79 13.10
C GLY A 112 4.00 8.40 14.27
N MET A 113 3.12 9.38 14.00
CA MET A 113 2.17 9.90 15.00
C MET A 113 1.17 8.82 15.39
N HIS A 114 0.55 8.13 14.43
CA HIS A 114 -0.38 7.05 14.73
C HIS A 114 0.30 5.91 15.49
N ALA A 115 1.46 5.43 15.02
CA ALA A 115 2.20 4.31 15.59
C ALA A 115 2.57 4.50 17.07
N ARG A 116 2.69 5.76 17.52
CA ARG A 116 2.97 6.12 18.91
C ARG A 116 1.74 6.53 19.71
N PHE A 117 0.52 6.34 19.18
CA PHE A 117 -0.75 6.78 19.75
C PHE A 117 -0.84 8.31 19.97
N GLY A 118 -0.18 9.06 19.10
CA GLY A 118 -0.21 10.51 19.11
C GLY A 118 -1.43 11.10 18.40
N THR A 119 -1.72 12.35 18.75
CA THR A 119 -2.81 13.15 18.14
C THR A 119 -2.30 14.43 17.49
N ARG A 120 -0.97 14.66 17.51
CA ARG A 120 -0.32 15.86 16.96
C ARG A 120 0.91 15.45 16.16
N LEU A 121 1.02 16.01 14.96
CA LEU A 121 2.21 15.87 14.11
C LEU A 121 3.43 16.52 14.78
N SER A 122 4.59 15.91 14.60
CA SER A 122 5.85 16.40 15.15
C SER A 122 6.98 16.25 14.15
N LYS A 123 7.77 17.32 13.95
CA LYS A 123 9.00 17.27 13.15
C LYS A 123 10.06 16.35 13.74
N LYS A 124 9.97 15.99 15.03
CA LYS A 124 10.89 15.03 15.65
C LYS A 124 10.84 13.66 14.95
N LEU A 125 9.71 13.32 14.30
CA LEU A 125 9.62 12.07 13.54
C LEU A 125 10.56 12.05 12.32
N ASP A 126 11.04 13.20 11.85
CA ASP A 126 12.03 13.28 10.76
C ASP A 126 13.40 12.72 11.17
N GLU A 127 13.66 12.57 12.48
CA GLU A 127 14.86 11.94 13.04
C GLU A 127 14.79 10.41 13.00
N TYR A 128 13.64 9.83 12.64
CA TYR A 128 13.42 8.39 12.60
C TYR A 128 13.25 7.88 11.16
N VAL A 129 13.65 6.63 10.94
CA VAL A 129 13.45 5.87 9.71
C VAL A 129 12.47 4.72 9.97
N ALA A 130 11.52 4.49 9.06
CA ALA A 130 10.59 3.37 9.14
C ALA A 130 11.29 2.08 8.69
N VAL A 131 10.98 0.97 9.37
CA VAL A 131 11.57 -0.35 9.15
C VAL A 131 10.48 -1.43 9.21
N ALA A 132 10.40 -2.30 8.22
CA ALA A 132 9.45 -3.41 8.18
C ALA A 132 10.06 -4.67 8.84
N THR A 133 9.52 -5.13 9.95
CA THR A 133 10.13 -6.17 10.80
C THR A 133 10.25 -7.53 10.11
N GLY A 134 9.36 -7.83 9.16
CA GLY A 134 9.37 -9.06 8.36
C GLY A 134 10.19 -9.00 7.07
N SER A 135 10.75 -7.84 6.70
CA SER A 135 11.32 -7.63 5.37
C SER A 135 12.78 -8.09 5.22
N MET A 136 13.16 -8.47 4.00
CA MET A 136 14.54 -8.83 3.67
C MET A 136 15.48 -7.62 3.75
N ARG A 137 14.98 -6.42 3.42
CA ARG A 137 15.73 -5.17 3.58
C ARG A 137 16.11 -4.94 5.05
N THR A 138 15.19 -5.20 5.97
CA THR A 138 15.45 -5.13 7.43
C THR A 138 16.46 -6.18 7.85
N LYS A 139 16.34 -7.42 7.37
CA LYS A 139 17.32 -8.48 7.65
C LYS A 139 18.75 -8.06 7.26
N GLN A 140 18.91 -7.31 6.18
CA GLN A 140 20.21 -6.87 5.68
C GLN A 140 20.75 -5.63 6.42
N ASN A 141 19.89 -4.64 6.67
CA ASN A 141 20.33 -3.31 7.13
C ASN A 141 20.04 -3.02 8.61
N PHE A 142 19.09 -3.75 9.21
CA PHE A 142 18.56 -3.56 10.56
C PHE A 142 18.31 -4.92 11.23
N PHE A 143 19.30 -5.83 11.16
CA PHE A 143 19.14 -7.25 11.54
C PHE A 143 18.59 -7.44 12.97
N GLN A 144 18.94 -6.55 13.90
CA GLN A 144 18.45 -6.57 15.29
C GLN A 144 16.93 -6.40 15.41
N TYR A 145 16.27 -5.85 14.38
CA TYR A 145 14.83 -5.66 14.32
C TYR A 145 14.13 -6.61 13.34
N TYR A 146 14.88 -7.49 12.68
CA TYR A 146 14.30 -8.51 11.82
C TYR A 146 13.62 -9.57 12.67
N ASN A 147 12.29 -9.54 12.67
CA ASN A 147 11.46 -10.51 13.36
C ASN A 147 10.20 -10.82 12.53
N PRO A 148 10.28 -11.75 11.56
CA PRO A 148 9.12 -12.17 10.77
C PRO A 148 8.06 -12.91 11.60
N SER A 149 8.33 -13.19 12.88
CA SER A 149 7.37 -13.76 13.84
C SER A 149 6.72 -12.70 14.73
N ASP A 150 7.09 -11.42 14.60
CA ASP A 150 6.36 -10.32 15.27
C ASP A 150 5.03 -10.14 14.55
N THR A 151 3.99 -10.75 15.08
CA THR A 151 2.67 -10.67 14.44
C THR A 151 1.99 -9.33 14.64
N GLN A 152 2.50 -8.46 15.53
CA GLN A 152 1.82 -7.27 16.07
C GLN A 152 2.35 -5.94 15.51
N ARG A 153 3.58 -5.92 15.02
CA ARG A 153 4.25 -4.73 14.49
C ARG A 153 4.93 -5.09 13.19
N ASP A 154 4.23 -4.82 12.09
CA ASP A 154 4.84 -4.96 10.78
C ASP A 154 5.85 -3.83 10.56
N ILE A 155 5.57 -2.62 11.05
CA ILE A 155 6.44 -1.45 10.88
C ILE A 155 6.79 -0.83 12.24
N ILE A 156 8.08 -0.51 12.40
CA ILE A 156 8.64 0.23 13.55
C ILE A 156 9.42 1.46 13.05
N TRP A 157 9.78 2.34 13.99
CA TRP A 157 10.60 3.53 13.73
C TRP A 157 11.88 3.47 14.56
N VAL A 158 13.01 3.65 13.89
CA VAL A 158 14.37 3.56 14.45
C VAL A 158 15.04 4.92 14.31
N ASP A 159 15.79 5.36 15.32
CA ASP A 159 16.52 6.63 15.26
C ASP A 159 17.63 6.57 14.19
N LYS A 160 17.76 7.63 13.38
CA LYS A 160 18.73 7.69 12.28
C LYS A 160 20.17 7.80 12.76
N ASN A 161 20.40 8.40 13.93
CA ASN A 161 21.72 8.62 14.51
C ASN A 161 22.14 7.48 15.44
N ASP A 162 21.16 6.84 16.10
CA ASP A 162 21.39 5.67 16.94
C ASP A 162 20.41 4.55 16.59
N THR A 163 20.85 3.61 15.75
CA THR A 163 19.97 2.54 15.28
C THR A 163 19.66 1.49 16.35
N GLU A 164 20.17 1.62 17.57
CA GLU A 164 19.74 0.81 18.73
C GLU A 164 18.46 1.37 19.39
N ASP A 165 18.11 2.62 19.11
CA ASP A 165 16.95 3.29 19.70
C ASP A 165 15.71 3.23 18.79
N GLN A 166 14.58 2.86 19.40
CA GLN A 166 13.26 2.87 18.77
C GLN A 166 12.42 4.05 19.25
N LEU A 167 11.55 4.54 18.37
CA LEU A 167 10.49 5.47 18.73
C LEU A 167 9.60 4.85 19.81
N LEU A 168 9.21 5.64 20.81
CA LEU A 168 8.36 5.19 21.92
C LEU A 168 6.93 5.73 21.81
N CYS A 169 5.96 4.89 22.20
CA CYS A 169 4.57 5.29 22.40
C CYS A 169 4.47 6.44 23.40
N ILE A 170 3.50 7.33 23.18
CA ILE A 170 3.15 8.37 24.14
C ILE A 170 2.41 7.69 25.30
N LYS A 171 2.90 7.91 26.52
CA LYS A 171 2.22 7.51 27.75
C LYS A 171 1.40 8.65 28.31
N GLU A 172 0.28 8.31 28.94
CA GLU A 172 -0.46 9.24 29.79
C GLU A 172 0.25 9.54 31.13
N SER A 173 1.22 8.70 31.55
CA SER A 173 1.96 8.85 32.82
C SER A 173 3.46 9.07 32.63
N SER A 174 4.08 9.80 33.57
CA SER A 174 5.49 10.25 33.60
C SER A 174 6.54 9.15 33.88
N SER A 175 6.19 7.87 33.71
CA SER A 175 7.11 6.75 33.99
C SER A 175 8.06 6.47 32.82
N ALA A 176 9.36 6.38 33.12
CA ALA A 176 10.49 6.41 32.17
C ALA A 176 10.62 5.25 31.14
N SER A 177 9.69 4.30 31.08
CA SER A 177 9.77 3.12 30.19
C SER A 177 8.64 3.10 29.15
N GLY A 178 8.79 3.82 28.04
CA GLY A 178 7.81 3.76 26.94
C GLY A 178 7.78 2.39 26.25
N LYS A 179 6.59 1.89 25.91
CA LYS A 179 6.44 0.75 24.98
C LYS A 179 6.95 1.21 23.60
N PRO A 180 7.72 0.41 22.84
CA PRO A 180 8.11 0.77 21.48
C PRO A 180 6.88 1.02 20.59
N ALA A 181 6.92 2.10 19.82
CA ALA A 181 5.92 2.43 18.82
C ALA A 181 5.92 1.39 17.71
N GLY A 182 4.77 1.23 17.04
CA GLY A 182 4.64 0.28 15.96
C GLY A 182 3.29 0.41 15.26
N LEU A 183 3.24 -0.12 14.04
CA LEU A 183 2.07 -0.12 13.19
C LEU A 183 1.87 -1.52 12.62
N GLN A 184 0.62 -1.99 12.64
CA GLN A 184 0.20 -3.16 11.87
C GLN A 184 -0.31 -2.68 10.52
N VAL A 185 0.08 -3.37 9.44
CA VAL A 185 -0.43 -3.14 8.09
C VAL A 185 -1.28 -4.33 7.66
N LYS A 186 -2.43 -4.06 7.05
CA LYS A 186 -3.27 -5.07 6.42
C LYS A 186 -3.71 -4.58 5.05
N ALA A 187 -3.66 -5.43 4.05
CA ALA A 187 -4.21 -5.17 2.73
C ALA A 187 -5.02 -6.39 2.29
N SER A 188 -6.27 -6.20 1.88
CA SER A 188 -7.13 -7.31 1.47
C SER A 188 -8.21 -6.85 0.51
N HIS A 189 -8.62 -7.76 -0.39
CA HIS A 189 -9.82 -7.62 -1.22
C HIS A 189 -11.08 -8.19 -0.53
N ASP A 190 -10.92 -8.79 0.66
CA ASP A 190 -11.99 -9.32 1.51
C ASP A 190 -11.56 -9.21 2.98
N GLY A 191 -11.81 -8.05 3.57
CA GLY A 191 -11.42 -7.76 4.93
C GLY A 191 -12.23 -8.51 5.98
N ILE A 192 -13.48 -8.87 5.69
CA ILE A 192 -14.32 -9.63 6.63
C ILE A 192 -13.75 -11.03 6.86
N ASN A 193 -13.26 -11.70 5.82
CA ASN A 193 -12.76 -13.06 5.95
C ASN A 193 -11.25 -13.15 6.23
N TYR A 194 -10.46 -12.15 5.84
CA TYR A 194 -9.00 -12.18 6.03
C TYR A 194 -8.46 -11.24 7.09
N VAL A 195 -9.06 -10.04 7.26
CA VAL A 195 -8.55 -9.03 8.21
C VAL A 195 -9.23 -9.16 9.57
N LEU A 196 -10.55 -9.20 9.60
CA LEU A 196 -11.31 -9.25 10.86
C LEU A 196 -10.89 -10.43 11.77
N PRO A 197 -10.66 -11.67 11.27
CA PRO A 197 -10.20 -12.75 12.15
C PRO A 197 -8.76 -12.56 12.64
N ALA A 198 -7.92 -11.86 11.88
CA ALA A 198 -6.51 -11.66 12.21
C ALA A 198 -6.29 -10.57 13.27
N VAL A 199 -7.24 -9.65 13.45
CA VAL A 199 -7.05 -8.46 14.30
C VAL A 199 -7.51 -8.61 15.75
N GLN A 200 -8.04 -9.78 16.13
CA GLN A 200 -8.71 -10.02 17.41
C GLN A 200 -7.94 -9.58 18.67
N ASN A 201 -6.60 -9.53 18.61
CA ASN A 201 -5.75 -9.20 19.76
C ASN A 201 -4.63 -8.20 19.41
N TYR A 202 -4.85 -7.30 18.45
CA TYR A 202 -3.85 -6.28 18.15
C TYR A 202 -3.85 -5.14 19.16
N HIS A 203 -2.66 -4.85 19.67
CA HIS A 203 -2.42 -3.75 20.61
C HIS A 203 -1.79 -2.52 19.96
N TYR A 204 -1.61 -2.54 18.64
CA TYR A 204 -1.06 -1.45 17.85
C TYR A 204 -2.11 -0.99 16.82
N PRO A 205 -2.04 0.28 16.37
CA PRO A 205 -2.93 0.75 15.32
C PRO A 205 -2.75 -0.05 14.03
N ILE A 206 -3.85 -0.21 13.30
CA ILE A 206 -3.93 -1.03 12.10
C ILE A 206 -4.21 -0.11 10.93
N LEU A 207 -3.22 0.07 10.06
CA LEU A 207 -3.41 0.67 8.74
C LEU A 207 -4.01 -0.38 7.81
N TYR A 208 -5.28 -0.22 7.46
CA TYR A 208 -6.00 -1.19 6.64
C TYR A 208 -6.32 -0.65 5.24
N PHE A 209 -5.69 -1.24 4.22
CA PHE A 209 -5.98 -1.00 2.81
C PHE A 209 -7.09 -1.94 2.32
N ASP A 210 -8.29 -1.39 2.18
CA ASP A 210 -9.49 -2.05 1.67
C ASP A 210 -9.51 -2.07 0.12
N LEU A 211 -8.91 -3.10 -0.46
CA LEU A 211 -8.74 -3.21 -1.93
C LEU A 211 -10.06 -3.42 -2.69
N ASN A 212 -11.15 -3.74 -1.98
CA ASN A 212 -12.50 -3.88 -2.51
C ASN A 212 -13.52 -2.93 -1.85
N ASP A 213 -13.02 -1.81 -1.30
CA ASP A 213 -13.84 -0.73 -0.74
C ASP A 213 -14.79 -1.19 0.39
N ASP A 214 -14.34 -2.17 1.17
CA ASP A 214 -15.09 -2.78 2.27
C ASP A 214 -14.79 -2.20 3.65
N TRP A 215 -14.06 -1.07 3.71
CA TRP A 215 -13.65 -0.40 4.95
C TRP A 215 -14.77 -0.31 5.98
N ILE A 216 -15.94 0.22 5.58
CA ILE A 216 -17.04 0.48 6.52
C ILE A 216 -17.56 -0.80 7.17
N TYR A 217 -17.60 -1.90 6.40
CA TYR A 217 -18.06 -3.20 6.89
C TYR A 217 -17.05 -3.79 7.87
N VAL A 218 -15.76 -3.74 7.53
CA VAL A 218 -14.67 -4.24 8.38
C VAL A 218 -14.58 -3.43 9.67
N ARG A 219 -14.61 -2.10 9.58
CA ARG A 219 -14.55 -1.19 10.73
C ARG A 219 -15.72 -1.43 11.68
N ASN A 220 -16.95 -1.47 11.17
CA ASN A 220 -18.13 -1.68 12.03
C ASN A 220 -18.07 -3.06 12.71
N ALA A 221 -17.74 -4.12 11.96
CA ALA A 221 -17.60 -5.45 12.53
C ALA A 221 -16.46 -5.54 13.56
N ALA A 222 -15.36 -4.82 13.34
CA ALA A 222 -14.25 -4.74 14.29
C ALA A 222 -14.63 -3.94 15.54
N MET A 223 -15.37 -2.85 15.42
CA MET A 223 -15.87 -2.09 16.58
C MET A 223 -16.80 -2.94 17.45
N ASP A 224 -17.65 -3.76 16.83
CA ASP A 224 -18.58 -4.64 17.55
C ASP A 224 -17.87 -5.79 18.25
N ARG A 225 -16.85 -6.39 17.63
CA ARG A 225 -16.16 -7.58 18.15
C ARG A 225 -14.91 -7.28 18.98
N TYR A 226 -14.17 -6.24 18.60
CA TYR A 226 -12.85 -5.89 19.12
C TYR A 226 -12.74 -4.37 19.35
N PRO A 227 -13.51 -3.80 20.29
CA PRO A 227 -13.65 -2.34 20.46
C PRO A 227 -12.36 -1.60 20.81
N ALA A 228 -11.32 -2.30 21.25
CA ALA A 228 -10.00 -1.73 21.53
C ALA A 228 -9.10 -1.57 20.28
N CYS A 229 -9.49 -2.17 19.13
CA CYS A 229 -8.72 -2.04 17.90
C CYS A 229 -8.83 -0.62 17.33
N ILE A 230 -7.69 -0.04 16.97
CA ILE A 230 -7.61 1.27 16.34
C ILE A 230 -7.30 1.06 14.87
N PHE A 231 -8.25 1.37 14.01
CA PHE A 231 -8.10 1.33 12.55
C PHE A 231 -7.79 2.72 12.02
N ILE A 232 -6.88 2.79 11.05
CA ILE A 232 -6.50 4.02 10.33
C ILE A 232 -6.88 3.84 8.87
N HIS A 233 -7.68 4.75 8.33
CA HIS A 233 -8.06 4.70 6.92
C HIS A 233 -6.89 5.21 6.06
N PRO A 234 -6.56 4.57 4.93
CA PRO A 234 -5.42 4.98 4.09
C PRO A 234 -5.55 6.41 3.56
N ASP A 235 -6.77 6.89 3.31
CA ASP A 235 -7.04 8.28 2.93
C ASP A 235 -6.69 9.31 4.00
N GLU A 236 -6.54 8.92 5.27
CA GLU A 236 -6.01 9.81 6.33
C GLU A 236 -4.50 10.05 6.18
N VAL A 237 -3.83 9.22 5.38
CA VAL A 237 -2.38 9.20 5.20
C VAL A 237 -2.02 9.70 3.81
N PHE A 238 -2.36 8.91 2.79
CA PHE A 238 -2.08 9.20 1.38
C PHE A 238 -2.90 8.23 0.49
N TYR A 239 -3.96 8.75 -0.13
CA TYR A 239 -4.93 7.94 -0.89
C TYR A 239 -4.27 7.17 -2.05
N GLN A 240 -3.15 7.67 -2.60
CA GLN A 240 -2.45 7.04 -3.71
C GLN A 240 -1.91 5.64 -3.34
N ILE A 241 -1.54 5.37 -2.07
CA ILE A 241 -1.01 4.06 -1.67
C ILE A 241 -2.06 2.97 -1.91
N LYS A 242 -3.32 3.25 -1.55
CA LYS A 242 -4.45 2.32 -1.80
C LYS A 242 -4.62 2.04 -3.29
N HIS A 243 -4.53 3.05 -4.15
CA HIS A 243 -4.64 2.88 -5.60
C HIS A 243 -3.48 2.05 -6.19
N ILE A 244 -2.25 2.31 -5.75
CA ILE A 244 -1.07 1.54 -6.16
C ILE A 244 -1.25 0.06 -5.77
N LEU A 245 -1.68 -0.21 -4.53
CA LEU A 245 -1.92 -1.58 -4.06
C LEU A 245 -3.06 -2.29 -4.81
N LYS A 246 -4.13 -1.59 -5.20
CA LYS A 246 -5.17 -2.15 -6.07
C LYS A 246 -4.59 -2.58 -7.41
N GLY A 247 -3.70 -1.78 -8.00
CA GLY A 247 -3.02 -2.12 -9.25
C GLY A 247 -2.05 -3.30 -9.12
N TYR A 248 -1.24 -3.32 -8.05
CA TYR A 248 -0.38 -4.46 -7.74
C TYR A 248 -1.19 -5.75 -7.55
N PHE A 249 -2.29 -5.69 -6.81
CA PHE A 249 -3.16 -6.85 -6.58
C PHE A 249 -3.74 -7.39 -7.88
N ALA A 250 -4.18 -6.52 -8.80
CA ALA A 250 -4.66 -6.93 -10.12
C ALA A 250 -3.59 -7.67 -10.93
N ILE A 251 -2.34 -7.16 -10.93
CA ILE A 251 -1.22 -7.80 -11.62
C ILE A 251 -0.88 -9.15 -10.98
N ILE A 252 -0.79 -9.21 -9.64
CA ILE A 252 -0.44 -10.43 -8.90
C ILE A 252 -1.47 -11.54 -9.14
N ILE A 253 -2.77 -11.22 -9.09
CA ILE A 253 -3.82 -12.20 -9.40
C ILE A 253 -3.66 -12.71 -10.83
N ALA A 254 -3.41 -11.83 -11.80
CA ALA A 254 -3.22 -12.24 -13.19
C ALA A 254 -2.02 -13.18 -13.35
N ILE A 255 -0.91 -12.94 -12.63
CA ILE A 255 0.25 -13.83 -12.61
C ILE A 255 -0.12 -15.20 -12.01
N ILE A 256 -0.75 -15.22 -10.84
CA ILE A 256 -1.10 -16.47 -10.14
C ILE A 256 -2.08 -17.32 -10.95
N ARG A 257 -2.98 -16.68 -11.71
CA ARG A 257 -3.93 -17.37 -12.60
C ARG A 257 -3.32 -17.81 -13.94
N GLY A 258 -2.07 -17.43 -14.23
CA GLY A 258 -1.43 -17.69 -15.52
C GLY A 258 -1.96 -16.85 -16.68
N GLU A 259 -2.65 -15.74 -16.39
CA GLU A 259 -3.14 -14.77 -17.39
C GLU A 259 -2.00 -13.87 -17.92
N THR A 260 -0.95 -13.69 -17.11
CA THR A 260 0.30 -12.98 -17.49
C THR A 260 1.49 -13.60 -16.78
N SER A 261 2.71 -13.16 -17.08
CA SER A 261 3.95 -13.57 -16.42
C SER A 261 4.76 -12.38 -15.92
N LEU A 262 5.69 -12.59 -15.00
CA LEU A 262 6.60 -11.53 -14.54
C LEU A 262 7.52 -11.03 -15.66
N GLN A 263 7.87 -11.88 -16.64
CA GLN A 263 8.58 -11.45 -17.84
C GLN A 263 7.72 -10.46 -18.64
N ARG A 264 6.42 -10.74 -18.79
CA ARG A 264 5.50 -9.82 -19.46
C ARG A 264 5.31 -8.52 -18.68
N VAL A 265 5.30 -8.58 -17.35
CA VAL A 265 5.31 -7.36 -16.49
C VAL A 265 6.55 -6.53 -16.80
N ALA A 266 7.74 -7.15 -16.84
CA ALA A 266 8.99 -6.45 -17.11
C ALA A 266 9.00 -5.81 -18.51
N GLU A 267 8.52 -6.52 -19.53
CA GLU A 267 8.38 -6.00 -20.89
C GLU A 267 7.45 -4.78 -20.95
N GLU A 268 6.24 -4.90 -20.38
CA GLU A 268 5.23 -3.84 -20.45
C GLU A 268 5.64 -2.60 -19.65
N ALA A 269 6.25 -2.81 -18.49
CA ALA A 269 6.78 -1.77 -17.63
C ALA A 269 8.10 -1.16 -18.15
N LYS A 270 8.68 -1.70 -19.23
CA LYS A 270 10.02 -1.35 -19.71
C LYS A 270 11.08 -1.41 -18.61
N TYR A 271 11.00 -2.45 -17.78
CA TYR A 271 11.90 -2.65 -16.65
C TYR A 271 13.32 -2.96 -17.14
N ASN A 272 14.28 -2.12 -16.78
CA ASN A 272 15.69 -2.24 -17.19
C ASN A 272 16.61 -2.70 -16.04
N GLY A 273 16.07 -3.02 -14.87
CA GLY A 273 16.85 -3.46 -13.71
C GLY A 273 17.57 -2.33 -12.97
N ASP A 274 17.45 -1.08 -13.43
CA ASP A 274 17.83 0.06 -12.62
C ASP A 274 16.69 0.33 -11.65
N SER A 275 16.96 0.30 -10.34
CA SER A 275 16.04 0.82 -9.32
C SER A 275 15.94 2.35 -9.44
N ALA A 276 15.45 2.84 -10.57
CA ALA A 276 15.16 4.23 -10.84
C ALA A 276 13.69 4.45 -10.54
N LEU A 277 13.42 4.64 -9.25
CA LEU A 277 12.10 4.76 -8.68
C LEU A 277 11.34 6.06 -8.98
N THR A 278 11.74 6.75 -10.02
CA THR A 278 11.06 7.92 -10.55
C THR A 278 9.96 7.57 -11.54
N ALA A 279 9.96 6.40 -12.22
CA ALA A 279 8.97 6.16 -13.28
C ALA A 279 7.51 5.99 -12.80
N GLY A 280 7.28 5.44 -11.60
CA GLY A 280 5.93 5.22 -11.07
C GLY A 280 5.32 6.43 -10.36
N LEU A 281 6.17 7.37 -9.94
CA LEU A 281 5.77 8.63 -9.32
C LEU A 281 5.84 9.79 -10.31
N ASP A 282 6.72 9.80 -11.32
CA ASP A 282 6.74 10.82 -12.37
C ASP A 282 5.58 10.64 -13.38
N ALA A 283 5.07 9.41 -13.56
CA ALA A 283 3.82 9.17 -14.26
C ALA A 283 2.56 9.50 -13.41
N ALA A 284 2.76 9.68 -12.10
CA ALA A 284 1.74 10.13 -11.14
C ALA A 284 1.98 11.56 -10.64
N GLU A 285 3.08 12.20 -11.04
CA GLU A 285 3.36 13.60 -10.78
C GLU A 285 2.44 14.34 -11.71
N PRO A 286 1.55 15.18 -11.17
CA PRO A 286 0.75 16.04 -11.99
C PRO A 286 1.71 16.99 -12.70
N VAL A 287 1.93 16.76 -14.00
CA VAL A 287 2.20 17.88 -14.90
C VAL A 287 1.14 18.92 -14.57
N LEU A 288 1.57 20.12 -14.19
CA LEU A 288 0.77 21.21 -13.63
C LEU A 288 -0.40 21.69 -14.50
N ASP A 289 -0.68 20.99 -15.60
CA ASP A 289 -1.82 21.20 -16.46
C ASP A 289 -2.85 20.06 -16.26
N SER A 290 -3.89 20.38 -15.49
CA SER A 290 -5.18 19.66 -15.39
C SER A 290 -5.17 18.32 -14.64
N VAL A 291 -5.03 18.38 -13.32
CA VAL A 291 -5.28 17.24 -12.43
C VAL A 291 -6.78 16.98 -12.30
N ILE A 292 -7.26 15.86 -12.83
CA ILE A 292 -8.54 15.29 -12.36
C ILE A 292 -8.23 14.52 -11.08
N ILE A 293 -8.43 15.17 -9.93
CA ILE A 293 -8.44 14.48 -8.63
C ILE A 293 -9.75 13.70 -8.58
N LEU A 294 -9.68 12.39 -8.78
CA LEU A 294 -10.82 11.51 -8.59
C LEU A 294 -11.05 11.37 -7.07
N PRO A 295 -12.24 11.68 -6.55
CA PRO A 295 -12.52 11.50 -5.13
C PRO A 295 -12.34 10.04 -4.71
N PRO A 296 -11.97 9.79 -3.45
CA PRO A 296 -11.63 8.46 -2.91
C PRO A 296 -12.76 7.41 -2.93
N HIS A 297 -13.94 7.78 -3.44
CA HIS A 297 -15.15 6.94 -3.47
C HIS A 297 -15.68 6.73 -4.91
N ILE A 298 -14.79 6.67 -5.89
CA ILE A 298 -15.11 6.23 -7.26
C ILE A 298 -14.60 4.81 -7.49
#